data_AF-K1YEN9-F1
#
_entry.id   AF-K1YEN9-F1
#
_cell.length_a   1.000
_cell.length_b   1.000
_cell.length_c   1.000
_cell.angle_alpha   90.00
_cell.angle_beta   90.00
_cell.angle_gamma   90.00
#
_symmetry.space_group_name_H-M   'P 1'
#
loop_
_entity.id
_entity.type
_entity.pdbx_description
1 polymer ?
#
loop_
_entity_poly.entity_id
_entity_poly.type
_entity_poly.pdbx_seq_one_letter_code
_entity_poly.pdbx_strand_id
1 'polypeptide(L)'
;MPKDKKSSSKSLSTDEETLLEIVDDHPIVAQILEYRNIKKLLSTYIEPLPYLISARSGKIHTTYNQALTSTGRLSSIKPNLQNIPIRTERGREIRKAFIPSNAGGVIMSADYSQIELRLMAHMSMDKDFIDAFLSGKDIHSATASKIFGIPEEQLTREQRNKAKVANFGIIYGISSFGLSQRLHISRGDAKQLIEDYFRNYPGVKNYISEMIELARKNGFVSTIYGRKRYLPDINSKNQIVRGLAERNAVNAPIQGSAADVIKIAMVHLFDRMKKEGIKSKMVLQVHDELVFDVLPSEIELLSAIVKNEMESVAKLSVPLTVECQYGENWLEAH
;
A
#
# COMPACT_ATOMS: atom_id res chain seq x y z
N MET A 1 15.78 -29.09 15.19
CA MET A 1 15.57 -27.70 14.73
C MET A 1 15.97 -26.75 15.84
N PRO A 2 16.85 -25.78 15.59
CA PRO A 2 17.35 -24.87 16.62
C PRO A 2 16.20 -24.04 17.20
N LYS A 3 16.25 -23.77 18.51
CA LYS A 3 15.25 -22.97 19.22
C LYS A 3 15.61 -21.50 19.05
N ASP A 4 14.81 -20.71 18.35
CA ASP A 4 14.74 -19.26 18.61
C ASP A 4 13.39 -18.65 18.18
N LYS A 5 13.00 -17.58 18.89
CA LYS A 5 11.66 -16.92 18.98
C LYS A 5 10.58 -17.72 19.74
N LYS A 6 10.55 -17.53 21.07
CA LYS A 6 9.40 -17.89 21.93
C LYS A 6 8.30 -16.84 21.79
N SER A 7 7.05 -17.25 21.61
CA SER A 7 5.89 -16.34 21.66
C SER A 7 5.58 -15.90 23.10
N SER A 8 4.66 -14.95 23.27
CA SER A 8 4.17 -14.47 24.58
C SER A 8 3.54 -15.60 25.42
N SER A 9 2.99 -16.63 24.78
CA SER A 9 2.81 -17.96 25.38
C SER A 9 4.10 -18.75 25.20
N LYS A 10 4.63 -19.43 26.23
CA LYS A 10 5.92 -20.18 26.25
C LYS A 10 6.16 -21.24 25.14
N SER A 11 5.26 -21.36 24.15
CA SER A 11 5.41 -22.11 22.91
C SER A 11 6.43 -21.50 21.96
N LEU A 12 7.06 -22.35 21.15
CA LEU A 12 7.86 -21.94 20.00
C LEU A 12 6.95 -21.27 18.97
N SER A 13 7.39 -20.16 18.36
CA SER A 13 6.63 -19.58 17.26
C SER A 13 6.59 -20.55 16.08
N THR A 14 5.45 -20.58 15.41
CA THR A 14 5.32 -21.24 14.12
C THR A 14 4.74 -20.26 13.11
N ASP A 15 4.91 -18.95 13.30
CA ASP A 15 4.46 -17.96 12.32
C ASP A 15 5.17 -18.13 10.96
N GLU A 16 4.66 -17.45 9.93
CA GLU A 16 5.17 -17.56 8.57
C GLU A 16 6.66 -17.17 8.48
N GLU A 17 7.09 -16.13 9.19
CA GLU A 17 8.48 -15.67 9.23
C GLU A 17 9.40 -16.75 9.82
N THR A 18 9.03 -17.32 10.97
CA THR A 18 9.78 -18.38 11.66
C THR A 18 9.86 -19.64 10.80
N LEU A 19 8.78 -20.03 10.13
CA LEU A 19 8.77 -21.21 9.26
C LEU A 19 9.60 -21.00 7.99
N LEU A 20 9.62 -19.79 7.42
CA LEU A 20 10.46 -19.47 6.27
C LEU A 20 11.96 -19.54 6.60
N GLU A 21 12.36 -19.16 7.81
CA GLU A 21 13.75 -19.26 8.27
C GLU A 21 14.27 -20.72 8.31
N ILE A 22 13.37 -21.71 8.46
CA ILE A 22 13.70 -23.14 8.59
C ILE A 22 13.09 -23.98 7.45
N VAL A 23 12.69 -23.35 6.34
CA VAL A 23 12.00 -24.06 5.25
C VAL A 23 12.84 -25.18 4.64
N ASP A 24 14.16 -24.97 4.59
CA ASP A 24 15.12 -25.92 4.05
C ASP A 24 15.56 -26.99 5.07
N ASP A 25 15.22 -26.83 6.35
CA ASP A 25 15.59 -27.79 7.40
C ASP A 25 14.82 -29.12 7.26
N HIS A 26 13.57 -29.09 6.75
CA HIS A 26 12.77 -30.30 6.51
C HIS A 26 11.60 -30.06 5.53
N PRO A 27 11.30 -30.98 4.59
CA PRO A 27 10.22 -30.81 3.59
C PRO A 27 8.82 -30.53 4.16
N ILE A 28 8.55 -31.00 5.38
CA ILE A 28 7.27 -30.76 6.08
C ILE A 28 7.00 -29.27 6.32
N VAL A 29 8.04 -28.44 6.45
CA VAL A 29 7.89 -27.00 6.72
C VAL A 29 7.23 -26.31 5.53
N ALA A 30 7.69 -26.60 4.31
CA ALA A 30 7.07 -26.12 3.08
C ALA A 30 5.61 -26.61 2.94
N GLN A 31 5.33 -27.87 3.29
CA GLN A 31 3.96 -28.41 3.28
C GLN A 31 3.04 -27.71 4.30
N ILE A 32 3.55 -27.36 5.49
CA ILE A 32 2.79 -26.62 6.51
C ILE A 32 2.47 -25.20 6.00
N LEU A 33 3.44 -24.53 5.38
CA LEU A 33 3.24 -23.21 4.78
C LEU A 33 2.17 -23.26 3.68
N GLU A 34 2.25 -24.24 2.78
CA GLU A 34 1.26 -24.44 1.73
C GLU A 34 -0.13 -24.74 2.31
N TYR A 35 -0.24 -25.68 3.26
CA TYR A 35 -1.49 -26.01 3.93
C TYR A 35 -2.14 -24.77 4.57
N ARG A 36 -1.36 -23.95 5.26
CA ARG A 36 -1.87 -22.72 5.89
C ARG A 36 -2.34 -21.70 4.87
N ASN A 37 -1.63 -21.56 3.74
CA ASN A 37 -2.05 -20.68 2.66
C ASN A 37 -3.40 -21.13 2.10
N ILE A 38 -3.52 -22.41 1.72
CA ILE A 38 -4.76 -22.99 1.18
C ILE A 38 -5.89 -22.88 2.20
N LYS A 39 -5.65 -23.27 3.46
CA LYS A 39 -6.65 -23.18 4.54
C LYS A 39 -7.15 -21.76 4.72
N LYS A 40 -6.26 -20.76 4.66
CA LYS A 40 -6.64 -19.35 4.73
C LYS A 40 -7.52 -18.95 3.54
N LEU A 41 -7.16 -19.33 2.32
CA LEU A 41 -7.97 -19.05 1.13
C LEU A 41 -9.38 -19.66 1.25
N LEU A 42 -9.44 -20.93 1.67
CA LEU A 42 -10.69 -21.66 1.85
C LEU A 42 -11.57 -21.03 2.93
N SER A 43 -11.06 -20.95 4.16
CA SER A 43 -11.84 -20.53 5.34
C SER A 43 -12.13 -19.04 5.41
N THR A 44 -11.34 -18.19 4.73
CA THR A 44 -11.54 -16.72 4.77
C THR A 44 -12.37 -16.22 3.61
N TYR A 45 -12.22 -16.83 2.42
CA TYR A 45 -12.83 -16.30 1.19
C TYR A 45 -13.79 -17.29 0.53
N ILE A 46 -13.35 -18.51 0.23
CA ILE A 46 -14.15 -19.44 -0.59
C ILE A 46 -15.41 -19.90 0.15
N GLU A 47 -15.28 -20.36 1.39
CA GLU A 47 -16.42 -20.83 2.17
C GLU A 47 -17.35 -19.69 2.59
N PRO A 48 -16.87 -18.53 3.12
CA PRO A 48 -17.78 -17.54 3.67
C PRO A 48 -18.47 -16.65 2.62
N LEU A 49 -17.80 -16.29 1.52
CA LEU A 49 -18.33 -15.28 0.58
C LEU A 49 -19.71 -15.66 -0.01
N PRO A 50 -19.97 -16.92 -0.42
CA PRO A 50 -21.29 -17.32 -0.90
C PRO A 50 -22.42 -17.10 0.13
N TYR A 51 -22.15 -17.35 1.41
CA TYR A 51 -23.13 -17.13 2.49
C TYR A 51 -23.38 -15.65 2.82
N LEU A 52 -22.50 -14.75 2.35
CA LEU A 52 -22.63 -13.31 2.55
C LEU A 52 -23.38 -12.61 1.40
N ILE A 53 -23.84 -13.37 0.40
CA ILE A 53 -24.66 -12.83 -0.69
C ILE A 53 -26.05 -12.50 -0.13
N SER A 54 -26.44 -11.22 -0.26
CA SER A 54 -27.76 -10.76 0.14
C SER A 54 -28.84 -11.35 -0.77
N ALA A 55 -29.80 -12.07 -0.18
CA ALA A 55 -30.95 -12.61 -0.91
C ALA A 55 -31.79 -11.53 -1.61
N ARG A 56 -31.77 -10.28 -1.12
CA ARG A 56 -32.53 -9.16 -1.70
C ARG A 56 -31.92 -8.62 -2.98
N SER A 57 -30.59 -8.58 -3.07
CA SER A 57 -29.90 -7.92 -4.18
C SER A 57 -29.05 -8.86 -5.04
N GLY A 58 -28.82 -10.10 -4.60
CA GLY A 58 -27.86 -11.01 -5.23
C GLY A 58 -26.41 -10.50 -5.16
N LYS A 59 -26.07 -9.67 -4.17
CA LYS A 59 -24.75 -9.01 -4.06
C LYS A 59 -24.20 -9.12 -2.64
N ILE A 60 -22.88 -9.03 -2.53
CA ILE A 60 -22.18 -8.87 -1.25
C ILE A 60 -22.13 -7.38 -0.90
N HIS A 61 -22.50 -7.03 0.33
CA HIS A 61 -22.48 -5.65 0.83
C HIS A 61 -21.47 -5.54 1.98
N THR A 62 -20.33 -4.89 1.72
CA THR A 62 -19.36 -4.60 2.78
C THR A 62 -19.78 -3.38 3.61
N THR A 63 -19.21 -3.24 4.80
CA THR A 63 -19.30 -2.04 5.62
C THR A 63 -17.93 -1.35 5.69
N TYR A 64 -17.85 -0.11 5.20
CA TYR A 64 -16.67 0.72 5.39
C TYR A 64 -16.74 1.50 6.71
N ASN A 65 -15.78 1.25 7.60
CA ASN A 65 -15.61 2.07 8.81
C ASN A 65 -14.75 3.28 8.46
N GLN A 66 -15.35 4.47 8.57
CA GLN A 66 -14.69 5.74 8.24
C GLN A 66 -13.90 6.33 9.41
N ALA A 67 -14.20 5.92 10.64
CA ALA A 67 -13.67 6.49 11.89
C ALA A 67 -12.88 5.48 12.76
N LEU A 68 -12.25 4.47 12.14
CA LEU A 68 -11.51 3.43 12.86
C LEU A 68 -9.99 3.60 12.81
N THR A 69 -9.42 3.83 11.62
CA THR A 69 -7.97 3.81 11.44
C THR A 69 -7.31 5.10 11.92
N SER A 70 -6.10 5.00 12.48
CA SER A 70 -5.34 6.14 13.00
C SER A 70 -4.74 7.05 11.92
N THR A 71 -4.69 6.58 10.67
CA THR A 71 -4.20 7.34 9.51
C THR A 71 -5.33 7.85 8.63
N GLY A 72 -6.58 7.55 8.94
CA GLY A 72 -7.74 8.03 8.18
C GLY A 72 -8.07 7.23 6.93
N ARG A 73 -7.39 6.10 6.66
CA ARG A 73 -7.84 5.12 5.66
C ARG A 73 -9.21 4.53 6.03
N LEU A 74 -10.00 4.15 5.03
CA LEU A 74 -11.18 3.31 5.27
C LEU A 74 -10.72 1.89 5.64
N SER A 75 -11.51 1.21 6.47
CA SER A 75 -11.38 -0.22 6.69
C SER A 75 -12.68 -0.92 6.34
N SER A 76 -12.60 -2.04 5.62
CA SER A 76 -13.76 -2.83 5.20
C SER A 76 -13.99 -4.03 6.14
N ILE A 77 -15.25 -4.29 6.51
CA ILE A 77 -15.66 -5.45 7.30
C ILE A 77 -16.95 -6.08 6.75
N LYS A 78 -17.17 -7.36 7.07
CA LYS A 78 -18.39 -8.13 6.77
C LYS A 78 -18.83 -8.09 5.29
N PRO A 79 -18.03 -8.61 4.34
CA PRO A 79 -16.65 -9.09 4.47
C PRO A 79 -15.63 -7.95 4.29
N ASN A 80 -14.37 -8.23 4.65
CA ASN A 80 -13.27 -7.31 4.33
C ASN A 80 -12.86 -7.51 2.85
N LEU A 81 -13.30 -6.59 2.00
CA LEU A 81 -13.03 -6.62 0.56
C LEU A 81 -11.72 -5.90 0.18
N GLN A 82 -11.04 -5.26 1.13
CA GLN A 82 -9.75 -4.62 0.88
C GLN A 82 -8.58 -5.60 0.91
N ASN A 83 -8.78 -6.79 1.49
CA ASN A 83 -7.73 -7.80 1.66
C ASN A 83 -7.88 -8.99 0.69
N ILE A 84 -8.69 -8.87 -0.36
CA ILE A 84 -8.83 -9.95 -1.36
C ILE A 84 -7.47 -10.20 -2.02
N PRO A 85 -6.95 -11.45 -1.98
CA PRO A 85 -5.57 -11.73 -2.39
C PRO A 85 -5.31 -11.39 -3.86
N ILE A 86 -4.07 -10.98 -4.15
CA ILE A 86 -3.58 -10.67 -5.50
C ILE A 86 -2.15 -11.16 -5.77
N ARG A 87 -1.34 -11.36 -4.73
CA ARG A 87 0.10 -11.63 -4.87
C ARG A 87 0.43 -13.06 -5.29
N THR A 88 -0.36 -14.04 -4.87
CA THR A 88 -0.12 -15.45 -5.19
C THR A 88 -1.04 -15.88 -6.32
N GLU A 89 -0.55 -16.79 -7.17
CA GLU A 89 -1.31 -17.32 -8.31
C GLU A 89 -2.65 -17.92 -7.87
N ARG A 90 -2.69 -18.79 -6.86
CA ARG A 90 -3.96 -19.32 -6.33
C ARG A 90 -4.84 -18.26 -5.66
N GLY A 91 -4.22 -17.27 -5.02
CA GLY A 91 -4.95 -16.23 -4.30
C GLY A 91 -5.68 -15.26 -5.24
N ARG A 92 -5.02 -14.84 -6.32
CA ARG A 92 -5.58 -13.90 -7.30
C ARG A 92 -6.83 -14.44 -7.99
N GLU A 93 -6.93 -15.76 -8.15
CA GLU A 93 -8.10 -16.42 -8.76
C GLU A 93 -9.42 -16.13 -8.03
N ILE A 94 -9.38 -15.82 -6.72
CA ILE A 94 -10.58 -15.41 -5.97
C ILE A 94 -11.23 -14.16 -6.59
N ARG A 95 -10.44 -13.26 -7.18
CA ARG A 95 -10.96 -12.03 -7.82
C ARG A 95 -11.81 -12.32 -9.06
N LYS A 96 -11.68 -13.50 -9.69
CA LYS A 96 -12.56 -13.91 -10.81
C LYS A 96 -14.02 -14.05 -10.39
N ALA A 97 -14.29 -14.31 -9.11
CA ALA A 97 -15.65 -14.41 -8.58
C ALA A 97 -16.36 -13.06 -8.42
N PHE A 98 -15.64 -11.94 -8.60
CA PHE A 98 -16.19 -10.59 -8.53
C PHE A 98 -16.45 -10.10 -9.94
N ILE A 99 -17.71 -10.21 -10.37
CA ILE A 99 -18.17 -9.92 -11.73
C ILE A 99 -19.05 -8.66 -11.78
N PRO A 100 -19.20 -8.03 -12.97
CA PRO A 100 -20.12 -6.92 -13.20
C PRO A 100 -21.56 -7.31 -12.87
N SER A 101 -22.37 -6.33 -12.44
CA SER A 101 -23.76 -6.67 -12.09
C SER A 101 -24.74 -6.65 -13.26
N ASN A 102 -24.33 -6.14 -14.42
CA ASN A 102 -25.14 -6.09 -15.62
C ASN A 102 -24.56 -7.04 -16.68
N ALA A 103 -25.45 -7.68 -17.44
CA ALA A 103 -25.03 -8.50 -18.57
C ALA A 103 -24.25 -7.66 -19.59
N GLY A 104 -23.09 -8.16 -19.99
CA GLY A 104 -22.17 -7.48 -20.90
C GLY A 104 -21.36 -6.33 -20.28
N GLY A 105 -21.61 -5.95 -19.01
CA GLY A 105 -20.82 -4.94 -18.29
C GLY A 105 -19.38 -5.37 -18.01
N VAL A 106 -18.59 -4.46 -17.43
CA VAL A 106 -17.19 -4.72 -17.04
C VAL A 106 -16.91 -4.21 -15.63
N ILE A 107 -15.90 -4.80 -14.98
CA ILE A 107 -15.28 -4.21 -13.80
C ILE A 107 -14.17 -3.30 -14.29
N MET A 108 -14.10 -2.08 -13.79
CA MET A 108 -13.00 -1.16 -14.04
C MET A 108 -12.28 -0.89 -12.72
N SER A 109 -10.95 -0.98 -12.73
CA SER A 109 -10.08 -0.56 -11.64
C SER A 109 -9.32 0.69 -12.04
N ALA A 110 -9.20 1.63 -11.12
CA ALA A 110 -8.37 2.81 -11.25
C ALA A 110 -7.48 2.95 -10.01
N ASP A 111 -6.17 2.76 -10.18
CA ASP A 111 -5.18 2.77 -9.10
C ASP A 111 -4.20 3.93 -9.25
N TYR A 112 -3.89 4.61 -8.15
CA TYR A 112 -2.83 5.62 -8.18
C TYR A 112 -1.45 4.95 -8.27
N SER A 113 -0.70 5.28 -9.32
CA SER A 113 0.67 4.81 -9.44
C SER A 113 1.57 5.49 -8.40
N GLN A 114 1.91 4.74 -7.34
CA GLN A 114 2.89 5.08 -6.32
C GLN A 114 2.59 6.37 -5.54
N ILE A 115 1.31 6.63 -5.20
CA ILE A 115 0.88 7.86 -4.54
C ILE A 115 1.68 8.22 -3.29
N GLU A 116 2.04 7.25 -2.45
CA GLU A 116 2.79 7.52 -1.21
C GLU A 116 4.23 8.00 -1.48
N LEU A 117 4.86 7.54 -2.57
CA LEU A 117 6.17 8.03 -2.98
C LEU A 117 6.09 9.43 -3.61
N ARG A 118 5.03 9.70 -4.38
CA ARG A 118 4.75 11.04 -4.92
C ARG A 118 4.51 12.05 -3.80
N LEU A 119 3.77 11.65 -2.77
CA LEU A 119 3.58 12.44 -1.55
C LEU A 119 4.88 12.63 -0.78
N MET A 120 5.73 11.61 -0.66
CA MET A 120 7.06 11.79 -0.08
C MET A 120 7.86 12.84 -0.86
N ALA A 121 7.96 12.73 -2.19
CA ALA A 121 8.67 13.70 -3.03
C ALA A 121 8.13 15.13 -2.83
N HIS A 122 6.81 15.27 -2.74
CA HIS A 122 6.19 16.57 -2.47
C HIS A 122 6.49 17.11 -1.07
N MET A 123 6.30 16.30 -0.04
CA MET A 123 6.45 16.74 1.35
C MET A 123 7.91 16.97 1.74
N SER A 124 8.84 16.22 1.13
CA SER A 124 10.26 16.39 1.36
C SER A 124 10.89 17.48 0.51
N MET A 125 10.20 17.93 -0.55
CA MET A 125 10.72 18.87 -1.55
C MET A 125 12.12 18.49 -2.06
N ASP A 126 12.40 17.19 -2.12
CA ASP A 126 13.70 16.68 -2.52
C ASP A 126 13.82 16.77 -4.04
N LYS A 127 14.74 17.60 -4.53
CA LYS A 127 14.87 17.92 -5.96
C LYS A 127 15.14 16.67 -6.79
N ASP A 128 16.09 15.86 -6.38
CA ASP A 128 16.47 14.62 -7.07
C ASP A 128 15.33 13.60 -7.08
N PHE A 129 14.53 13.56 -6.01
CA PHE A 129 13.38 12.68 -5.92
C PHE A 129 12.19 13.17 -6.77
N ILE A 130 11.96 14.48 -6.80
CA ILE A 130 10.97 15.13 -7.70
C ILE A 130 11.36 14.92 -9.16
N ASP A 131 12.62 15.20 -9.52
CA ASP A 131 13.13 15.07 -10.89
C ASP A 131 13.03 13.63 -11.40
N ALA A 132 13.25 12.65 -10.51
CA ALA A 132 13.06 11.24 -10.86
C ALA A 132 11.60 10.95 -11.31
N PHE A 133 10.59 11.50 -10.63
CA PHE A 133 9.19 11.39 -11.07
C PHE A 133 8.89 12.17 -12.35
N LEU A 134 9.44 13.38 -12.48
CA LEU A 134 9.20 14.23 -13.65
C LEU A 134 9.87 13.68 -14.92
N SER A 135 10.95 12.92 -14.79
CA SER A 135 11.65 12.26 -15.90
C SER A 135 10.88 11.08 -16.52
N GLY A 136 9.78 10.64 -15.91
CA GLY A 136 8.98 9.50 -16.36
C GLY A 136 9.64 8.13 -16.15
N LYS A 137 10.78 8.08 -15.45
CA LYS A 137 11.49 6.84 -15.10
C LYS A 137 10.78 6.09 -13.98
N ASP A 138 10.95 4.77 -13.93
CA ASP A 138 10.50 3.97 -12.78
C ASP A 138 11.30 4.35 -11.54
N ILE A 139 10.64 4.95 -10.53
CA ILE A 139 11.31 5.45 -9.33
C ILE A 139 12.09 4.35 -8.61
N HIS A 140 11.59 3.11 -8.66
CA HIS A 140 12.26 1.98 -8.03
C HIS A 140 13.56 1.62 -8.75
N SER A 141 13.55 1.55 -10.08
CA SER A 141 14.76 1.38 -10.89
C SER A 141 15.74 2.55 -10.74
N ALA A 142 15.26 3.79 -10.76
CA ALA A 142 16.11 4.97 -10.55
C ALA A 142 16.77 4.97 -9.16
N THR A 143 15.99 4.64 -8.12
CA THR A 143 16.50 4.50 -6.75
C THR A 143 17.47 3.32 -6.64
N ALA A 144 17.14 2.17 -7.24
CA ALA A 144 18.00 0.99 -7.25
C ALA A 144 19.33 1.28 -7.93
N SER A 145 19.30 1.96 -9.08
CA SER A 145 20.49 2.32 -9.83
C SER A 145 21.42 3.22 -9.02
N LYS A 146 20.87 4.23 -8.35
CA LYS A 146 21.63 5.10 -7.43
C LYS A 146 22.18 4.35 -6.21
N ILE A 147 21.40 3.44 -5.61
CA ILE A 147 21.82 2.67 -4.43
C ILE A 147 22.91 1.66 -4.77
N PHE A 148 22.75 0.90 -5.85
CA PHE A 148 23.66 -0.17 -6.22
C PHE A 148 24.83 0.30 -7.10
N GLY A 149 24.77 1.53 -7.64
CA GLY A 149 25.75 2.03 -8.59
C GLY A 149 25.73 1.30 -9.93
N ILE A 150 24.59 0.71 -10.30
CA ILE A 150 24.41 -0.11 -11.51
C ILE A 150 23.45 0.62 -12.47
N PRO A 151 23.75 0.74 -13.77
CA PRO A 151 22.81 1.31 -14.76
C PRO A 151 21.43 0.62 -14.72
N GLU A 152 20.36 1.36 -14.96
CA GLU A 152 18.99 0.83 -14.87
C GLU A 152 18.77 -0.39 -15.78
N GLU A 153 19.41 -0.41 -16.94
CA GLU A 153 19.31 -1.47 -17.95
C GLU A 153 19.98 -2.78 -17.50
N GLN A 154 20.86 -2.71 -16.50
CA GLN A 154 21.60 -3.86 -15.95
C GLN A 154 20.99 -4.37 -14.64
N LEU A 155 19.91 -3.75 -14.15
CA LEU A 155 19.25 -4.18 -12.93
C LEU A 155 18.47 -5.47 -13.15
N THR A 156 18.80 -6.49 -12.37
CA THR A 156 17.99 -7.71 -12.29
C THR A 156 16.66 -7.44 -11.58
N ARG A 157 15.66 -8.28 -11.86
CA ARG A 157 14.35 -8.22 -11.16
C ARG A 157 14.50 -8.36 -9.65
N GLU A 158 15.45 -9.16 -9.18
CA GLU A 158 15.75 -9.34 -7.77
C GLU A 158 16.31 -8.07 -7.13
N GLN A 159 17.28 -7.41 -7.77
CA GLN A 159 17.83 -6.14 -7.31
C GLN A 159 16.75 -5.05 -7.26
N ARG A 160 15.90 -4.97 -8.29
CA ARG A 160 14.76 -4.04 -8.29
C ARG A 160 13.81 -4.30 -7.11
N ASN A 161 13.50 -5.56 -6.81
CA ASN A 161 12.67 -5.92 -5.66
C ASN A 161 13.34 -5.53 -4.32
N LYS A 162 14.64 -5.79 -4.15
CA LYS A 162 15.41 -5.37 -2.97
C LYS A 162 15.39 -3.85 -2.80
N ALA A 163 15.61 -3.10 -3.87
CA ALA A 163 15.53 -1.64 -3.84
C ALA A 163 14.12 -1.13 -3.52
N LYS A 164 13.07 -1.78 -4.04
CA LYS A 164 11.69 -1.46 -3.68
C LYS A 164 11.46 -1.63 -2.17
N VAL A 165 11.87 -2.77 -1.60
CA VAL A 165 11.78 -3.04 -0.16
C VAL A 165 12.57 -2.00 0.64
N ALA A 166 13.76 -1.64 0.18
CA ALA A 166 14.59 -0.62 0.82
C ALA A 166 13.94 0.77 0.76
N ASN A 167 13.48 1.22 -0.41
CA ASN A 167 12.89 2.55 -0.60
C ASN A 167 11.68 2.74 0.33
N PHE A 168 10.74 1.78 0.33
CA PHE A 168 9.61 1.81 1.27
C PHE A 168 10.08 1.71 2.72
N GLY A 169 11.03 0.83 3.04
CA GLY A 169 11.57 0.73 4.38
C GLY A 169 12.12 2.05 4.91
N ILE A 170 12.98 2.71 4.12
CA ILE A 170 13.68 3.93 4.51
C ILE A 170 12.70 5.10 4.64
N ILE A 171 11.79 5.26 3.68
CA ILE A 171 10.71 6.25 3.72
C ILE A 171 9.87 6.12 4.99
N TYR A 172 9.67 4.89 5.47
CA TYR A 172 8.91 4.63 6.69
C TYR A 172 9.74 4.58 7.99
N GLY A 173 11.00 5.05 7.94
CA GLY A 173 11.87 5.13 9.11
C GLY A 173 12.31 3.76 9.64
N ILE A 174 12.50 2.77 8.76
CA ILE A 174 13.05 1.47 9.18
C ILE A 174 14.45 1.63 9.77
N SER A 175 14.77 0.84 10.79
CA SER A 175 16.13 0.77 11.32
C SER A 175 17.03 -0.08 10.42
N SER A 176 18.35 0.09 10.52
CA SER A 176 19.34 -0.79 9.87
C SER A 176 19.12 -2.25 10.23
N PHE A 177 18.75 -2.55 11.48
CA PHE A 177 18.37 -3.90 11.89
C PHE A 177 17.13 -4.40 11.13
N GLY A 178 16.05 -3.63 11.10
CA GLY A 178 14.82 -4.01 10.39
C GLY A 178 15.05 -4.20 8.89
N LEU A 179 15.89 -3.36 8.29
CA LEU A 179 16.24 -3.46 6.87
C LEU A 179 17.10 -4.69 6.58
N SER A 180 18.08 -4.98 7.46
CA SER A 180 18.95 -6.17 7.32
C SER A 180 18.15 -7.47 7.31
N GLN A 181 17.11 -7.57 8.14
CA GLN A 181 16.21 -8.72 8.18
C GLN A 181 15.39 -8.86 6.90
N ARG A 182 14.82 -7.76 6.40
CA ARG A 182 13.97 -7.79 5.18
C ARG A 182 14.74 -8.07 3.90
N LEU A 183 16.00 -7.64 3.83
CA LEU A 183 16.84 -7.83 2.65
C LEU A 183 17.76 -9.05 2.76
N HIS A 184 17.81 -9.70 3.92
CA HIS A 184 18.75 -10.79 4.24
C HIS A 184 20.22 -10.38 3.96
N ILE A 185 20.62 -9.20 4.44
CA ILE A 185 21.98 -8.65 4.33
C ILE A 185 22.58 -8.37 5.70
N SER A 186 23.88 -8.07 5.77
CA SER A 186 24.50 -7.71 7.05
C SER A 186 23.95 -6.37 7.58
N ARG A 187 24.02 -6.16 8.90
CA ARG A 187 23.64 -4.88 9.51
C ARG A 187 24.52 -3.71 9.00
N GLY A 188 25.77 -3.99 8.66
CA GLY A 188 26.70 -3.01 8.08
C GLY A 188 26.22 -2.55 6.71
N ASP A 189 25.91 -3.50 5.82
CA ASP A 189 25.41 -3.19 4.47
C ASP A 189 24.08 -2.46 4.53
N ALA A 190 23.17 -2.86 5.41
CA ALA A 190 21.90 -2.18 5.60
C ALA A 190 22.09 -0.72 6.09
N LYS A 191 23.07 -0.48 6.96
CA LYS A 191 23.41 0.88 7.42
C LYS A 191 23.97 1.72 6.27
N GLN A 192 24.91 1.17 5.50
CA GLN A 192 25.50 1.83 4.35
C GLN A 192 24.43 2.21 3.31
N LEU A 193 23.50 1.28 3.02
CA LEU A 193 22.39 1.50 2.11
C LEU A 193 21.50 2.68 2.54
N ILE A 194 21.17 2.78 3.84
CA ILE A 194 20.41 3.91 4.40
C ILE A 194 21.19 5.22 4.25
N GLU A 195 22.49 5.21 4.55
CA GLU A 195 23.34 6.41 4.45
C GLU A 195 23.49 6.90 3.01
N ASP A 196 23.68 5.99 2.05
CA ASP A 196 23.78 6.32 0.63
C ASP A 196 22.43 6.78 0.07
N TYR A 197 21.31 6.20 0.51
CA TYR A 197 19.98 6.70 0.17
C TYR A 197 19.81 8.16 0.59
N PHE A 198 20.13 8.50 1.85
CA PHE A 198 20.01 9.88 2.33
C PHE A 198 21.04 10.84 1.76
N ARG A 199 22.17 10.33 1.24
CA ARG A 199 23.13 11.16 0.47
C ARG A 199 22.55 11.54 -0.89
N ASN A 200 21.85 10.61 -1.53
CA ASN A 200 21.19 10.81 -2.83
C ASN A 200 19.87 11.61 -2.70
N TYR A 201 19.18 11.52 -1.57
CA TYR A 201 17.91 12.19 -1.29
C TYR A 201 17.96 12.95 0.05
N PRO A 202 18.74 14.04 0.14
CA PRO A 202 18.93 14.79 1.39
C PRO A 202 17.66 15.46 1.92
N GLY A 203 16.74 15.88 1.04
CA GLY A 203 15.45 16.44 1.43
C GLY A 203 14.57 15.43 2.15
N VAL A 204 14.62 14.15 1.77
CA VAL A 204 13.92 13.07 2.49
C VAL A 204 14.44 12.92 3.92
N LYS A 205 15.77 12.99 4.11
CA LYS A 205 16.39 12.95 5.44
C LYS A 205 15.95 14.13 6.31
N ASN A 206 15.92 15.33 5.74
CA ASN A 206 15.50 16.54 6.42
C ASN A 206 14.04 16.44 6.85
N TYR A 207 13.16 16.05 5.93
CA TYR A 207 11.74 15.83 6.22
C TYR A 207 11.50 14.84 7.36
N ILE A 208 12.18 13.69 7.35
CA ILE A 208 12.07 12.70 8.44
C ILE A 208 12.45 13.32 9.79
N SER A 209 13.56 14.06 9.83
CA SER A 209 14.07 14.70 11.05
C SER A 209 13.09 15.78 11.54
N GLU A 210 12.60 16.61 10.63
CA GLU A 210 11.62 17.66 10.93
C GLU A 210 10.29 17.10 11.45
N MET A 211 9.80 15.99 10.87
CA MET A 211 8.57 15.34 11.34
C MET A 211 8.69 14.76 12.74
N ILE A 212 9.85 14.17 13.07
CA ILE A 212 10.12 13.70 14.43
C ILE A 212 10.16 14.86 15.41
N GLU A 213 10.87 15.96 15.08
CA GLU A 213 10.95 17.13 15.96
C GLU A 213 9.59 17.84 16.12
N LEU A 214 8.82 17.96 15.05
CA LEU A 214 7.46 18.50 15.10
C LEU A 214 6.56 17.64 16.00
N ALA A 215 6.65 16.32 15.87
CA ALA A 215 5.91 15.39 16.72
C ALA A 215 6.31 15.51 18.20
N ARG A 216 7.62 15.62 18.50
CA ARG A 216 8.12 15.80 19.88
C ARG A 216 7.63 17.11 20.50
N LYS A 217 7.64 18.18 19.71
CA LYS A 217 7.21 19.53 20.14
C LYS A 217 5.70 19.62 20.36
N ASN A 218 4.91 19.11 19.42
CA ASN A 218 3.46 19.32 19.39
C ASN A 218 2.65 18.15 19.99
N GLY A 219 3.25 16.97 20.12
CA GLY A 219 2.57 15.74 20.51
C GLY A 219 1.72 15.10 19.39
N PHE A 220 1.74 15.66 18.18
CA PHE A 220 1.02 15.13 17.02
C PHE A 220 1.69 15.55 15.70
N VAL A 221 1.32 14.85 14.63
CA VAL A 221 1.64 15.21 13.23
C VAL A 221 0.34 15.37 12.43
N SER A 222 0.39 16.04 11.29
CA SER A 222 -0.79 16.29 10.44
C SER A 222 -0.54 15.93 8.98
N THR A 223 -1.60 15.57 8.26
CA THR A 223 -1.59 15.43 6.80
C THR A 223 -1.59 16.80 6.11
N ILE A 224 -1.39 16.83 4.78
CA ILE A 224 -1.49 18.05 3.96
C ILE A 224 -2.85 18.74 4.12
N TYR A 225 -3.91 17.96 4.38
CA TYR A 225 -5.28 18.44 4.57
C TYR A 225 -5.66 18.60 6.05
N GLY A 226 -4.69 18.56 6.97
CA GLY A 226 -4.87 18.91 8.38
C GLY A 226 -5.41 17.79 9.29
N ARG A 227 -5.54 16.55 8.80
CA ARG A 227 -5.89 15.39 9.66
C ARG A 227 -4.75 15.14 10.65
N LYS A 228 -5.07 15.09 11.95
CA LYS A 228 -4.08 14.91 13.02
C LYS A 228 -3.97 13.46 13.47
N ARG A 229 -2.74 13.04 13.81
CA ARG A 229 -2.46 11.82 14.59
C ARG A 229 -1.63 12.19 15.82
N TYR A 230 -2.21 11.99 17.00
CA TYR A 230 -1.50 12.17 18.27
C TYR A 230 -0.55 11.00 18.54
N LEU A 231 0.60 11.32 19.12
CA LEU A 231 1.71 10.40 19.38
C LEU A 231 2.16 10.56 20.84
N PRO A 232 1.39 10.05 21.81
CA PRO A 232 1.69 10.23 23.24
C PRO A 232 3.07 9.67 23.64
N ASP A 233 3.53 8.66 22.91
CA ASP A 233 4.77 7.95 23.15
C ASP A 233 6.02 8.58 22.49
N ILE A 234 5.87 9.72 21.78
CA ILE A 234 6.97 10.34 21.02
C ILE A 234 8.14 10.80 21.92
N ASN A 235 7.86 11.07 23.20
CA ASN A 235 8.84 11.46 24.21
C ASN A 235 9.11 10.34 25.24
N SER A 236 8.69 9.09 24.96
CA SER A 236 8.87 7.96 25.88
C SER A 236 10.35 7.72 26.17
N LYS A 237 10.71 7.42 27.42
CA LYS A 237 12.09 7.03 27.79
C LYS A 237 12.48 5.67 27.19
N ASN A 238 11.50 4.79 26.95
CA ASN A 238 11.73 3.48 26.34
C ASN A 238 12.02 3.64 24.84
N GLN A 239 13.22 3.25 24.41
CA GLN A 239 13.69 3.43 23.04
C GLN A 239 12.85 2.65 22.01
N ILE A 240 12.31 1.49 22.36
CA ILE A 240 11.47 0.68 21.45
C ILE A 240 10.14 1.39 21.20
N VAL A 241 9.51 1.86 22.28
CA VAL A 241 8.23 2.58 22.25
C VAL A 241 8.39 3.91 21.51
N ARG A 242 9.42 4.68 21.85
CA ARG A 242 9.75 5.95 21.18
C ARG A 242 10.05 5.74 19.70
N GLY A 243 10.86 4.75 19.35
CA GLY A 243 11.19 4.46 17.95
C GLY A 243 9.97 4.04 17.11
N LEU A 244 8.96 3.40 17.71
CA LEU A 244 7.69 3.16 17.03
C LEU A 244 6.89 4.45 16.82
N ALA A 245 6.86 5.35 17.81
CA ALA A 245 6.21 6.65 17.70
C ALA A 245 6.89 7.54 16.64
N GLU A 246 8.21 7.54 16.56
CA GLU A 246 9.00 8.25 15.54
C GLU A 246 8.68 7.74 14.12
N ARG A 247 8.63 6.42 13.91
CA ARG A 247 8.17 5.86 12.62
C ARG A 247 6.74 6.29 12.28
N ASN A 248 5.86 6.30 13.26
CA ASN A 248 4.49 6.76 13.06
C ASN A 248 4.40 8.26 12.75
N ALA A 249 5.31 9.08 13.29
CA ALA A 249 5.40 10.51 12.99
C ALA A 249 5.72 10.75 11.51
N VAL A 250 6.56 9.91 10.91
CA VAL A 250 6.91 9.99 9.48
C VAL A 250 5.81 9.40 8.59
N ASN A 251 5.26 8.25 8.97
CA ASN A 251 4.35 7.49 8.12
C ASN A 251 2.94 8.09 8.06
N ALA A 252 2.44 8.60 9.18
CA ALA A 252 1.05 9.04 9.27
C ALA A 252 0.73 10.24 8.36
N PRO A 253 1.59 11.26 8.23
CA PRO A 253 1.36 12.35 7.28
C PRO A 253 1.29 11.86 5.83
N ILE A 254 2.16 10.94 5.41
CA ILE A 254 2.19 10.41 4.04
C ILE A 254 0.95 9.55 3.77
N GLN A 255 0.76 8.50 4.57
CA GLN A 255 -0.35 7.56 4.40
C GLN A 255 -1.70 8.24 4.59
N GLY A 256 -1.79 9.17 5.53
CA GLY A 256 -3.01 9.93 5.76
C GLY A 256 -3.30 10.93 4.66
N SER A 257 -2.27 11.57 4.07
CA SER A 257 -2.47 12.44 2.91
C SER A 257 -2.94 11.63 1.70
N ALA A 258 -2.43 10.42 1.49
CA ALA A 258 -2.95 9.52 0.44
C ALA A 258 -4.42 9.16 0.68
N ALA A 259 -4.80 8.88 1.94
CA ALA A 259 -6.18 8.63 2.32
C ALA A 259 -7.08 9.86 2.13
N ASP A 260 -6.58 11.06 2.38
CA ASP A 260 -7.31 12.31 2.14
C ASP A 260 -7.51 12.54 0.64
N VAL A 261 -6.44 12.39 -0.16
CA VAL A 261 -6.48 12.52 -1.63
C VAL A 261 -7.52 11.61 -2.26
N ILE A 262 -7.50 10.30 -1.96
CA ILE A 262 -8.47 9.38 -2.56
C ILE A 262 -9.91 9.66 -2.09
N LYS A 263 -10.10 10.10 -0.84
CA LYS A 263 -11.44 10.48 -0.34
C LYS A 263 -11.99 11.71 -1.04
N ILE A 264 -11.17 12.72 -1.28
CA ILE A 264 -11.58 13.90 -2.04
C ILE A 264 -11.91 13.49 -3.49
N ALA A 265 -11.09 12.63 -4.09
CA ALA A 265 -11.35 12.12 -5.44
C ALA A 265 -12.67 11.35 -5.52
N MET A 266 -13.00 10.54 -4.51
CA MET A 266 -14.29 9.84 -4.44
C MET A 266 -15.48 10.81 -4.43
N VAL A 267 -15.39 11.91 -3.68
CA VAL A 267 -16.45 12.93 -3.61
C VAL A 267 -16.59 13.64 -4.96
N HIS A 268 -15.48 14.11 -5.54
CA HIS A 268 -15.49 14.78 -6.84
C HIS A 268 -16.05 13.87 -7.95
N LEU A 269 -15.64 12.59 -7.94
CA LEU A 269 -16.14 11.60 -8.88
C LEU A 269 -17.63 11.37 -8.73
N PHE A 270 -18.12 11.23 -7.50
CA PHE A 270 -19.55 11.06 -7.25
C PHE A 270 -20.36 12.24 -7.82
N ASP A 271 -19.92 13.46 -7.56
CA ASP A 271 -20.59 14.67 -8.04
C ASP A 271 -20.55 14.78 -9.58
N ARG A 272 -19.39 14.50 -10.19
CA ARG A 272 -19.23 14.54 -11.64
C ARG A 272 -20.01 13.44 -12.36
N MET A 273 -19.94 12.21 -11.88
CA MET A 273 -20.75 11.09 -12.40
C MET A 273 -22.24 11.42 -12.36
N LYS A 274 -22.71 12.02 -11.26
CA LYS A 274 -24.11 12.45 -11.12
C LYS A 274 -24.47 13.57 -12.11
N LYS A 275 -23.60 14.57 -12.27
CA LYS A 275 -23.78 15.68 -13.21
C LYS A 275 -23.84 15.22 -14.66
N GLU A 276 -22.97 14.29 -15.04
CA GLU A 276 -22.89 13.72 -16.40
C GLU A 276 -23.91 12.59 -16.63
N GLY A 277 -24.69 12.24 -15.61
CA GLY A 277 -25.78 11.26 -15.73
C GLY A 277 -25.33 9.80 -15.81
N ILE A 278 -24.06 9.52 -15.50
CA ILE A 278 -23.44 8.19 -15.51
C ILE A 278 -24.23 7.22 -14.62
N LYS A 279 -24.54 6.03 -15.17
CA LYS A 279 -25.30 4.98 -14.47
C LYS A 279 -24.42 3.94 -13.81
N SER A 280 -23.18 3.79 -14.30
CA SER A 280 -22.11 2.99 -13.69
C SER A 280 -21.87 3.43 -12.25
N LYS A 281 -21.34 2.52 -11.42
CA LYS A 281 -21.22 2.74 -9.97
C LYS A 281 -19.81 2.50 -9.48
N MET A 282 -19.30 3.38 -8.63
CA MET A 282 -18.17 3.07 -7.77
C MET A 282 -18.62 2.04 -6.73
N VAL A 283 -17.97 0.88 -6.68
CA VAL A 283 -18.37 -0.25 -5.84
C VAL A 283 -17.39 -0.52 -4.69
N LEU A 284 -16.09 -0.25 -4.87
CA LEU A 284 -15.09 -0.46 -3.81
C LEU A 284 -14.04 0.65 -3.80
N GLN A 285 -13.46 0.85 -2.62
CA GLN A 285 -12.22 1.58 -2.42
C GLN A 285 -11.23 0.64 -1.71
N VAL A 286 -10.11 0.34 -2.36
CA VAL A 286 -9.09 -0.60 -1.87
C VAL A 286 -7.75 0.12 -1.82
N HIS A 287 -7.43 0.67 -0.66
CA HIS A 287 -6.18 1.43 -0.45
C HIS A 287 -6.07 2.68 -1.35
N ASP A 288 -5.34 2.59 -2.45
CA ASP A 288 -5.13 3.62 -3.47
C ASP A 288 -5.94 3.36 -4.76
N GLU A 289 -6.70 2.26 -4.79
CA GLU A 289 -7.54 1.81 -5.90
C GLU A 289 -9.03 2.16 -5.69
N LEU A 290 -9.70 2.59 -6.76
CA LEU A 290 -11.15 2.69 -6.87
C LEU A 290 -11.65 1.68 -7.90
N VAL A 291 -12.68 0.90 -7.53
CA VAL A 291 -13.27 -0.13 -8.39
C VAL A 291 -14.69 0.26 -8.77
N PHE A 292 -15.03 0.08 -10.03
CA PHE A 292 -16.31 0.46 -10.62
C PHE A 292 -16.97 -0.74 -11.32
N ASP A 293 -18.30 -0.79 -11.23
CA ASP A 293 -19.19 -1.66 -11.99
C ASP A 293 -19.76 -0.84 -13.14
N VAL A 294 -19.33 -1.15 -14.37
CA VAL A 294 -19.39 -0.24 -15.52
C VAL A 294 -20.26 -0.80 -16.63
N LEU A 295 -21.14 0.04 -17.17
CA LEU A 295 -21.92 -0.28 -18.36
C LEU A 295 -21.05 -0.17 -19.62
N PRO A 296 -21.24 -1.04 -20.63
CA PRO A 296 -20.38 -1.04 -21.83
C PRO A 296 -20.35 0.29 -22.56
N SER A 297 -21.49 0.97 -22.63
CA SER A 297 -21.63 2.28 -23.28
C SER A 297 -20.93 3.42 -22.53
N GLU A 298 -20.50 3.21 -21.28
CA GLU A 298 -19.92 4.24 -20.42
C GLU A 298 -18.42 4.04 -20.16
N ILE A 299 -17.80 2.95 -20.66
CA ILE A 299 -16.40 2.59 -20.34
C ILE A 299 -15.42 3.73 -20.66
N GLU A 300 -15.43 4.21 -21.91
CA GLU A 300 -14.48 5.25 -22.35
C GLU A 300 -14.70 6.57 -21.61
N LEU A 301 -15.96 7.00 -21.51
CA LEU A 301 -16.32 8.25 -20.83
C LEU A 301 -15.97 8.20 -19.34
N LEU A 302 -16.34 7.12 -18.65
CA LEU A 302 -16.05 6.95 -17.23
C LEU A 302 -14.54 6.85 -16.98
N SER A 303 -13.79 6.14 -17.83
CA SER A 303 -12.33 6.05 -17.72
C SER A 303 -11.67 7.44 -17.81
N ALA A 304 -12.12 8.28 -18.75
CA ALA A 304 -11.63 9.64 -18.90
C ALA A 304 -11.98 10.54 -17.70
N ILE A 305 -13.21 10.44 -17.20
CA ILE A 305 -13.65 11.16 -15.98
C ILE A 305 -12.82 10.74 -14.77
N VAL A 306 -12.69 9.42 -14.54
CA VAL A 306 -11.95 8.84 -13.41
C VAL A 306 -10.51 9.29 -13.42
N LYS A 307 -9.83 9.14 -14.56
CA LYS A 307 -8.44 9.57 -14.71
C LYS A 307 -8.30 11.07 -14.44
N ASN A 308 -9.15 11.90 -15.03
CA ASN A 308 -9.05 13.34 -14.88
C ASN A 308 -9.28 13.81 -13.43
N GLU A 309 -10.32 13.33 -12.76
CA GLU A 309 -10.63 13.74 -11.38
C GLU A 309 -9.57 13.25 -10.41
N MET A 310 -9.13 12.00 -10.52
CA MET A 310 -8.11 11.46 -9.62
C MET A 310 -6.75 12.13 -9.82
N GLU A 311 -6.30 12.36 -11.06
CA GLU A 311 -4.99 12.99 -11.32
C GLU A 311 -4.95 14.47 -10.93
N SER A 312 -6.10 15.16 -10.93
CA SER A 312 -6.17 16.61 -10.68
C SER A 312 -6.58 17.01 -9.26
N VAL A 313 -7.00 16.05 -8.42
CA VAL A 313 -7.57 16.32 -7.08
C VAL A 313 -6.60 17.04 -6.13
N ALA A 314 -5.30 16.89 -6.33
CA ALA A 314 -4.26 17.48 -5.49
C ALA A 314 -3.22 18.19 -6.33
N LYS A 315 -2.86 19.41 -5.90
CA LYS A 315 -1.74 20.17 -6.48
C LYS A 315 -0.47 19.84 -5.71
N LEU A 316 0.29 18.89 -6.24
CA LEU A 316 1.59 18.48 -5.71
C LEU A 316 2.72 18.98 -6.62
N SER A 317 3.97 18.88 -6.14
CA SER A 317 5.15 19.22 -6.94
C SER A 317 5.48 18.16 -8.01
N VAL A 318 4.89 16.97 -7.89
CA VAL A 318 4.93 15.90 -8.90
C VAL A 318 3.49 15.55 -9.27
N PRO A 319 3.19 15.26 -10.55
CA PRO A 319 1.82 14.93 -10.95
C PRO A 319 1.36 13.63 -10.29
N LEU A 320 0.08 13.53 -9.95
CA LEU A 320 -0.54 12.23 -9.69
C LEU A 320 -0.83 11.56 -11.03
N THR A 321 -0.68 10.24 -11.08
CA THR A 321 -0.95 9.44 -12.28
C THR A 321 -1.81 8.25 -11.92
N VAL A 322 -2.79 7.94 -12.75
CA VAL A 322 -3.72 6.83 -12.54
C VAL A 322 -3.67 5.85 -13.70
N GLU A 323 -3.60 4.57 -13.36
CA GLU A 323 -3.73 3.47 -14.31
C GLU A 323 -5.16 2.94 -14.24
N CYS A 324 -5.87 3.02 -15.37
CA CYS A 324 -7.22 2.48 -15.50
C CYS A 324 -7.16 1.19 -16.34
N GLN A 325 -7.70 0.10 -15.80
CA GLN A 325 -7.84 -1.17 -16.49
C GLN A 325 -9.27 -1.70 -16.30
N TYR A 326 -9.77 -2.50 -17.24
CA TYR A 326 -11.09 -3.10 -17.13
C TYR A 326 -11.11 -4.51 -17.72
N GLY A 327 -12.05 -5.32 -17.24
CA GLY A 327 -12.22 -6.71 -17.68
C GLY A 327 -13.55 -7.31 -17.24
N GLU A 328 -13.77 -8.57 -17.59
CA GLU A 328 -15.03 -9.27 -17.30
C GLU A 328 -15.17 -9.63 -15.81
N ASN A 329 -14.10 -9.48 -15.04
CA ASN A 329 -14.06 -9.68 -13.61
C ASN A 329 -12.94 -8.83 -12.98
N TRP A 330 -12.91 -8.75 -11.65
CA TRP A 330 -11.93 -7.94 -10.94
C TRP A 330 -10.49 -8.44 -11.10
N LEU A 331 -10.26 -9.69 -11.52
CA LEU A 331 -8.89 -10.14 -11.80
C LEU A 331 -8.36 -9.60 -13.12
N GLU A 332 -9.20 -9.55 -14.16
CA GLU A 332 -8.82 -9.03 -15.47
C GLU A 332 -8.69 -7.51 -15.49
N ALA A 333 -9.40 -6.84 -14.58
CA ALA A 333 -9.30 -5.40 -14.40
C ALA A 333 -8.07 -4.96 -13.58
N HIS A 334 -7.14 -5.86 -13.21
CA HIS A 334 -6.03 -5.58 -12.29
C HIS A 334 -4.67 -6.13 -12.76
#